data_AF-A0A6N3DT70-F1
#
_entry.id   AF-A0A6N3DT70-F1
#
_cell.length_a   1.000
_cell.length_b   1.000
_cell.length_c   1.000
_cell.angle_alpha   90.00
_cell.angle_beta   90.00
_cell.angle_gamma   90.00
#
_symmetry.space_group_name_H-M   'P 1'
#
loop_
_entity.id
_entity.type
_entity.pdbx_description
1 polymer ?
#
loop_
_entity_poly.entity_id
_entity_poly.type
_entity_poly.pdbx_seq_one_letter_code
_entity_poly.pdbx_strand_id
1 'polypeptide(L)'
;MNQIVLTGMVLSTAPVGEYDRRVVILTKEQGKISAFARGARRPNSPLVGAVNPFSFGEFTMYEGRSSHTIQSVKITNYFSELREDMIGAYYGFYFLEFANYYTKEQNDEREMLKLLYQTMKALTSPHIPNLLIRRIFELKAFCINGEGPQVFQCVRCQKREGQMVFSAREGGIICQDCREKISDGIPLDNSTLYTMQYIESSTIEKLYTFTVSEAVLETLSRILERYCLLYVDKRFKSLEILETLL
;
A
#
# COMPACT_ATOMS: atom_id res chain seq x y z
N MET A 1 19.57 -27.76 2.04
CA MET A 1 18.81 -26.53 1.78
C MET A 1 17.45 -26.98 1.28
N ASN A 2 16.37 -26.65 2.01
CA ASN A 2 15.04 -26.97 1.54
C ASN A 2 14.67 -26.00 0.40
N GLN A 3 14.16 -26.57 -0.67
CA GLN A 3 13.57 -25.81 -1.76
C GLN A 3 12.13 -25.50 -1.38
N ILE A 4 11.75 -24.23 -1.49
CA ILE A 4 10.40 -23.74 -1.19
C ILE A 4 9.88 -22.91 -2.37
N VAL A 5 8.56 -22.79 -2.46
CA VAL A 5 7.89 -21.94 -3.47
C VAL A 5 7.04 -20.93 -2.72
N LEU A 6 7.27 -19.64 -2.98
CA LEU A 6 6.54 -18.54 -2.37
C LEU A 6 5.87 -17.69 -3.45
N THR A 7 4.63 -17.28 -3.22
CA THR A 7 3.87 -16.42 -4.12
C THR A 7 3.92 -14.99 -3.62
N GLY A 8 4.36 -14.04 -4.44
CA GLY A 8 4.55 -12.68 -3.95
C GLY A 8 4.78 -11.61 -5.01
N MET A 9 4.92 -10.38 -4.53
CA MET A 9 5.28 -9.20 -5.34
C MET A 9 6.67 -8.69 -4.95
N VAL A 10 7.49 -8.37 -5.95
CA VAL A 10 8.77 -7.68 -5.73
C VAL A 10 8.49 -6.23 -5.32
N LEU A 11 8.90 -5.87 -4.11
CA LEU A 11 8.79 -4.51 -3.56
C LEU A 11 9.97 -3.63 -3.97
N SER A 12 11.18 -4.17 -3.89
CA SER A 12 12.40 -3.44 -4.23
C SER A 12 13.53 -4.37 -4.65
N THR A 13 14.49 -3.82 -5.38
CA THR A 13 15.70 -4.52 -5.80
C THR A 13 16.90 -3.59 -5.67
N ALA A 14 18.05 -4.15 -5.29
CA ALA A 14 19.32 -3.42 -5.24
C ALA A 14 20.44 -4.29 -5.84
N PRO A 15 21.40 -3.70 -6.58
CA PRO A 15 22.55 -4.46 -7.08
C PRO A 15 23.42 -4.96 -5.91
N VAL A 16 23.95 -6.17 -6.05
CA VAL A 16 24.93 -6.75 -5.13
C VAL A 16 26.07 -7.32 -5.95
N GLY A 17 27.29 -6.86 -5.67
CA GLY A 17 28.46 -7.22 -6.47
C GLY A 17 28.28 -6.91 -7.96
N GLU A 18 28.91 -7.72 -8.81
CA GLU A 18 28.93 -7.47 -10.24
C GLU A 18 27.63 -7.91 -10.94
N TYR A 19 27.17 -9.14 -10.64
CA TYR A 19 26.11 -9.77 -11.41
C TYR A 19 24.81 -10.05 -10.63
N ASP A 20 24.78 -9.81 -9.33
CA ASP A 20 23.68 -10.26 -8.48
C ASP A 20 22.75 -9.09 -8.09
N ARG A 21 21.57 -9.44 -7.57
CA ARG A 21 20.64 -8.49 -6.96
C ARG A 21 20.15 -9.02 -5.62
N ARG A 22 19.98 -8.13 -4.65
CA ARG A 22 19.15 -8.35 -3.47
C ARG A 22 17.74 -7.88 -3.79
N VAL A 23 16.76 -8.72 -3.52
CA VAL A 23 15.35 -8.51 -3.83
C VAL A 23 14.56 -8.59 -2.54
N VAL A 24 13.65 -7.64 -2.33
CA VAL A 24 12.67 -7.69 -1.24
C VAL A 24 11.33 -8.06 -1.85
N ILE A 25 10.71 -9.11 -1.32
CA ILE A 25 9.47 -9.67 -1.84
C ILE A 25 8.45 -9.72 -0.71
N LEU A 26 7.24 -9.22 -0.96
CA LEU A 26 6.10 -9.48 -0.08
C LEU A 26 5.42 -10.76 -0.53
N THR A 27 5.40 -11.77 0.33
CA THR A 27 4.90 -13.11 0.01
C THR A 27 3.66 -13.44 0.80
N LYS A 28 2.83 -14.32 0.22
CA LYS A 28 1.61 -14.84 0.85
C LYS A 28 1.93 -15.76 2.02
N GLU A 29 3.03 -16.51 1.93
CA GLU A 29 3.34 -17.62 2.83
C GLU A 29 4.26 -17.25 3.98
N GLN A 30 5.18 -16.29 3.80
CA GLN A 30 6.19 -15.92 4.82
C GLN A 30 6.24 -14.41 5.13
N GLY A 31 5.26 -13.64 4.65
CA GLY A 31 5.26 -12.19 4.76
C GLY A 31 6.38 -11.57 3.94
N LYS A 32 7.01 -10.51 4.47
CA LYS A 32 8.13 -9.85 3.77
C LYS A 32 9.40 -10.67 3.91
N ILE A 33 10.13 -10.88 2.81
CA ILE A 33 11.42 -11.58 2.82
C ILE A 33 12.48 -10.85 2.00
N SER A 34 13.75 -11.11 2.35
CA SER A 34 14.90 -10.77 1.52
C SER A 34 15.45 -12.02 0.81
N ALA A 35 15.73 -11.88 -0.49
CA ALA A 35 16.30 -12.95 -1.31
C ALA A 35 17.42 -12.44 -2.22
N PHE A 36 18.40 -13.31 -2.54
CA PHE A 36 19.43 -13.06 -3.53
C PHE A 36 19.07 -13.68 -4.87
N ALA A 37 19.11 -12.89 -5.93
CA ALA A 37 19.00 -13.33 -7.31
C ALA A 37 20.39 -13.36 -7.95
N ARG A 38 21.03 -14.53 -7.93
CA ARG A 38 22.39 -14.71 -8.45
C ARG A 38 22.42 -14.64 -9.97
N GLY A 39 23.36 -13.90 -10.54
CA GLY A 39 23.48 -13.71 -11.99
C GLY A 39 22.34 -12.91 -12.60
N ALA A 40 21.49 -12.25 -11.82
CA ALA A 40 20.32 -11.51 -12.31
C ALA A 40 20.64 -10.27 -13.15
N ARG A 41 21.91 -9.86 -13.23
CA ARG A 41 22.39 -8.76 -14.11
C ARG A 41 23.19 -9.27 -15.32
N ARG A 42 23.39 -10.59 -15.45
CA ARG A 42 24.06 -11.15 -16.64
C ARG A 42 23.17 -10.97 -17.87
N PRO A 43 23.75 -10.62 -19.04
CA PRO A 43 23.04 -10.69 -20.31
C PRO A 43 22.40 -12.07 -20.48
N ASN A 44 21.12 -12.11 -20.87
CA ASN A 44 20.31 -13.33 -21.06
C ASN A 44 19.92 -14.11 -19.79
N SER A 45 20.12 -13.57 -18.59
CA SER A 45 19.62 -14.21 -17.38
C SER A 45 18.09 -14.21 -17.35
N PRO A 46 17.43 -15.36 -17.07
CA PRO A 46 15.97 -15.42 -16.96
C PRO A 46 15.45 -14.59 -15.77
N LEU A 47 16.32 -14.19 -14.84
CA LEU A 47 15.97 -13.40 -13.67
C LEU A 47 15.98 -11.88 -13.94
N VAL A 48 16.60 -11.38 -15.03
CA VAL A 48 16.74 -9.93 -15.32
C VAL A 48 15.40 -9.19 -15.27
N GLY A 49 14.38 -9.78 -15.90
CA GLY A 49 13.03 -9.20 -15.98
C GLY A 49 12.19 -9.51 -14.74
N ALA A 50 12.32 -10.73 -14.21
CA ALA A 50 11.43 -11.30 -13.21
C ALA A 50 11.65 -10.78 -11.78
N VAL A 51 12.81 -10.20 -11.49
CA VAL A 51 13.14 -9.66 -10.15
C VAL A 51 13.11 -8.13 -10.09
N ASN A 52 12.43 -7.49 -11.04
CA ASN A 52 12.17 -6.05 -10.99
C ASN A 52 10.95 -5.74 -10.13
N PRO A 53 10.85 -4.52 -9.57
CA PRO A 53 9.63 -4.03 -8.91
C PRO A 53 8.39 -4.26 -9.78
N PHE A 54 7.24 -4.37 -9.12
CA PHE A 54 5.93 -4.72 -9.70
C PHE A 54 5.75 -6.20 -10.08
N SER A 55 6.83 -6.94 -10.32
CA SER A 55 6.73 -8.33 -10.74
C SER A 55 6.03 -9.18 -9.67
N PHE A 56 4.93 -9.84 -10.05
CA PHE A 56 4.13 -10.72 -9.19
C PHE A 56 4.10 -12.14 -9.75
N GLY A 57 4.36 -13.14 -8.91
CA GLY A 57 4.36 -14.53 -9.34
C GLY A 57 4.86 -15.50 -8.27
N GLU A 58 5.21 -16.70 -8.72
CA GLU A 58 5.76 -17.78 -7.90
C GLU A 58 7.29 -17.77 -7.97
N PHE A 59 7.94 -17.73 -6.82
CA PHE A 59 9.39 -17.70 -6.66
C PHE A 59 9.83 -19.02 -6.04
N THR A 60 10.58 -19.81 -6.81
CA THR A 60 11.22 -21.01 -6.30
C THR A 60 12.59 -20.63 -5.73
N MET A 61 12.84 -20.98 -4.48
CA MET A 61 14.04 -20.53 -3.77
C MET A 61 14.59 -21.59 -2.81
N TYR A 62 15.88 -21.47 -2.52
CA TYR A 62 16.51 -22.17 -1.42
C TYR A 62 16.43 -21.31 -0.16
N GLU A 63 15.88 -21.89 0.90
CA GLU A 63 15.81 -21.25 2.22
C GLU A 63 17.18 -21.34 2.93
N GLY A 64 17.68 -20.19 3.34
CA GLY A 64 18.90 -20.04 4.13
C GLY A 64 18.61 -19.44 5.50
N ARG A 65 19.60 -19.41 6.39
CA ARG A 65 19.42 -18.92 7.78
C ARG A 65 19.01 -17.45 7.88
N SER A 66 19.50 -16.60 6.98
CA SER A 66 19.32 -15.14 7.03
C SER A 66 18.82 -14.55 5.71
N SER A 67 18.74 -15.34 4.65
CA SER A 67 18.33 -14.88 3.33
C SER A 67 17.99 -16.07 2.44
N HIS A 68 17.05 -15.85 1.54
CA HIS A 68 16.70 -16.81 0.50
C HIS A 68 17.61 -16.65 -0.72
N THR A 69 17.73 -17.68 -1.55
CA THR A 69 18.35 -17.58 -2.88
C THR A 69 17.34 -18.00 -3.94
N ILE A 70 17.01 -17.07 -4.84
CA ILE A 70 16.06 -17.32 -5.94
C ILE A 70 16.72 -18.26 -6.95
N GLN A 71 16.05 -19.36 -7.26
CA GLN A 71 16.46 -20.34 -8.25
C GLN A 71 15.75 -20.10 -9.59
N SER A 72 14.43 -19.92 -9.54
CA SER A 72 13.61 -19.66 -10.72
C SER A 72 12.37 -18.86 -10.33
N VAL A 73 11.77 -18.20 -11.31
CA VAL A 73 10.58 -17.37 -11.12
C VAL A 73 9.60 -17.66 -12.24
N LYS A 74 8.34 -17.89 -11.89
CA LYS A 74 7.21 -17.97 -12.81
C LYS A 74 6.33 -16.76 -12.57
N ILE A 75 6.46 -15.75 -13.42
CA ILE A 75 5.71 -14.51 -13.30
C ILE A 75 4.28 -14.71 -13.80
N THR A 76 3.33 -14.27 -12.98
CA THR A 76 1.91 -14.22 -13.32
C THR A 76 1.54 -12.86 -13.88
N ASN A 77 2.11 -11.78 -13.34
CA ASN A 77 1.87 -10.42 -13.84
C ASN A 77 3.12 -9.54 -13.68
N TYR A 78 3.50 -8.84 -14.74
CA TYR A 78 4.62 -7.88 -14.72
C TYR A 78 4.18 -6.43 -14.45
N PHE A 79 2.88 -6.12 -14.56
CA PHE A 79 2.34 -4.75 -14.61
C PHE A 79 3.19 -3.85 -15.53
N SER A 80 3.50 -4.34 -16.73
CA SER A 80 4.37 -3.66 -17.68
C SER A 80 3.80 -2.31 -18.15
N GLU A 81 2.49 -2.16 -18.11
CA GLU A 81 1.74 -0.95 -18.45
C GLU A 81 2.18 0.23 -17.57
N LEU A 82 2.51 -0.03 -16.29
CA LEU A 82 3.02 1.00 -15.38
C LEU A 82 4.40 1.54 -15.78
N ARG A 83 5.13 0.87 -16.68
CA ARG A 83 6.41 1.40 -17.20
C ARG A 83 6.20 2.38 -18.35
N GLU A 84 5.02 2.39 -18.96
CA GLU A 84 4.66 3.27 -20.08
C GLU A 84 3.96 4.55 -19.59
N ASP A 85 3.35 4.52 -18.41
CA ASP A 85 2.80 5.68 -17.71
C ASP A 85 3.72 6.12 -16.57
N MET A 86 4.44 7.23 -16.75
CA MET A 86 5.35 7.77 -15.74
C MET A 86 4.63 8.10 -14.42
N ILE A 87 3.43 8.71 -14.47
CA ILE A 87 2.70 9.10 -13.25
C ILE A 87 2.22 7.84 -12.54
N GLY A 88 1.62 6.90 -13.28
CA GLY A 88 1.25 5.58 -12.79
C GLY A 88 2.43 4.82 -12.17
N ALA A 89 3.63 4.89 -12.77
CA ALA A 89 4.83 4.28 -12.21
C ALA A 89 5.14 4.78 -10.80
N TYR A 90 5.09 6.10 -10.57
CA TYR A 90 5.39 6.70 -9.27
C TYR A 90 4.34 6.40 -8.21
N TYR A 91 3.05 6.35 -8.57
CA TYR A 91 2.01 5.81 -7.69
C TYR A 91 2.29 4.35 -7.33
N GLY A 92 2.67 3.53 -8.32
CA GLY A 92 3.07 2.14 -8.08
C GLY A 92 4.23 2.04 -7.10
N PHE A 93 5.33 2.77 -7.34
CA PHE A 93 6.48 2.78 -6.44
C PHE A 93 6.11 3.25 -5.03
N TYR A 94 5.20 4.22 -4.91
CA TYR A 94 4.65 4.62 -3.62
C TYR A 94 3.96 3.47 -2.88
N PHE A 95 3.11 2.71 -3.54
CA PHE A 95 2.46 1.55 -2.93
C PHE A 95 3.46 0.45 -2.53
N LEU A 96 4.50 0.22 -3.35
CA LEU A 96 5.57 -0.72 -3.00
C LEU A 96 6.37 -0.23 -1.78
N GLU A 97 6.73 1.05 -1.71
CA GLU A 97 7.47 1.62 -0.59
C GLU A 97 6.65 1.60 0.71
N PHE A 98 5.35 1.87 0.61
CA PHE A 98 4.41 1.85 1.73
C PHE A 98 4.22 0.43 2.26
N ALA A 99 3.98 -0.54 1.37
CA ALA A 99 3.92 -1.95 1.76
C ALA A 99 5.25 -2.42 2.38
N ASN A 100 6.39 -1.99 1.82
CA ASN A 100 7.71 -2.32 2.38
C ASN A 100 7.94 -1.73 3.78
N TYR A 101 7.32 -0.58 4.09
CA TYR A 101 7.40 0.04 5.40
C TYR A 101 6.57 -0.73 6.45
N TYR A 102 5.30 -1.05 6.15
CA TYR A 102 4.40 -1.69 7.11
C TYR A 102 4.66 -3.18 7.33
N THR A 103 4.94 -3.92 6.25
CA THR A 103 5.01 -5.38 6.32
C THR A 103 6.29 -5.86 7.01
N LYS A 104 6.23 -7.01 7.68
CA LYS A 104 7.34 -7.59 8.45
C LYS A 104 7.68 -9.01 8.00
N GLU A 105 8.89 -9.44 8.33
CA GLU A 105 9.28 -10.84 8.12
C GLU A 105 8.53 -11.75 9.10
N GLN A 106 8.20 -12.97 8.65
CA GLN A 106 7.52 -13.98 9.47
C GLN A 106 6.17 -13.52 10.04
N ASN A 107 5.52 -12.56 9.39
CA ASN A 107 4.18 -12.09 9.72
C ASN A 107 3.18 -12.53 8.65
N ASP A 108 1.91 -12.66 9.03
CA ASP A 108 0.83 -12.90 8.07
C ASP A 108 0.47 -11.60 7.34
N GLU A 109 1.01 -11.44 6.14
CA GLU A 109 0.83 -10.25 5.32
C GLU A 109 -0.12 -10.47 4.13
N ARG A 110 -0.98 -11.51 4.19
CA ARG A 110 -1.85 -11.91 3.07
C ARG A 110 -2.76 -10.77 2.61
N GLU A 111 -3.36 -10.03 3.55
CA GLU A 111 -4.24 -8.91 3.22
C GLU A 111 -3.46 -7.72 2.66
N MET A 112 -2.24 -7.43 3.15
CA MET A 112 -1.39 -6.38 2.57
C MET A 112 -0.95 -6.72 1.14
N LEU A 113 -0.56 -7.98 0.88
CA LEU A 113 -0.20 -8.44 -0.46
C LEU A 113 -1.41 -8.37 -1.41
N LYS A 114 -2.59 -8.77 -0.92
CA LYS A 114 -3.83 -8.72 -1.68
C LYS A 114 -4.25 -7.28 -1.99
N LEU A 115 -4.15 -6.38 -1.03
CA LEU A 115 -4.39 -4.94 -1.21
C LEU A 115 -3.46 -4.41 -2.29
N LEU A 116 -2.15 -4.59 -2.11
CA LEU A 116 -1.13 -4.14 -3.06
C LEU A 116 -1.39 -4.64 -4.49
N TYR A 117 -1.71 -5.93 -4.66
CA TYR A 117 -2.01 -6.49 -5.97
C TYR A 117 -3.26 -5.87 -6.61
N GLN A 118 -4.34 -5.70 -5.86
CA GLN A 118 -5.56 -5.06 -6.37
C GLN A 118 -5.34 -3.58 -6.70
N THR A 119 -4.53 -2.87 -5.91
CA THR A 119 -4.15 -1.48 -6.17
C THR A 119 -3.36 -1.34 -7.46
N MET A 120 -2.39 -2.22 -7.71
CA MET A 120 -1.65 -2.22 -8.99
C MET A 120 -2.58 -2.44 -10.18
N LYS A 121 -3.54 -3.37 -10.06
CA LYS A 121 -4.56 -3.57 -11.10
C LYS A 121 -5.45 -2.35 -11.30
N ALA A 122 -5.89 -1.71 -10.22
CA ALA A 122 -6.69 -0.50 -10.30
C ALA A 122 -5.93 0.64 -11.00
N LEU A 123 -4.62 0.76 -10.73
CA LEU A 123 -3.76 1.78 -11.32
C LEU A 123 -3.54 1.59 -12.82
N THR A 124 -3.61 0.35 -13.32
CA THR A 124 -3.59 0.06 -14.77
C THR A 124 -4.92 0.35 -15.47
N SER A 125 -5.97 0.75 -14.73
CA SER A 125 -7.30 1.00 -15.27
C SER A 125 -7.64 2.50 -15.20
N PRO A 126 -8.08 3.14 -16.29
CA PRO A 126 -8.31 4.59 -16.31
C PRO A 126 -9.61 5.04 -15.61
N HIS A 127 -10.36 4.11 -15.00
CA HIS A 127 -11.71 4.38 -14.49
C HIS A 127 -11.74 5.11 -13.14
N ILE A 128 -10.66 5.04 -12.37
CA ILE A 128 -10.57 5.62 -11.03
C ILE A 128 -9.37 6.57 -11.00
N PRO A 129 -9.53 7.83 -10.56
CA PRO A 129 -8.41 8.75 -10.45
C PRO A 129 -7.30 8.20 -9.54
N ASN A 130 -6.04 8.32 -9.95
CA ASN A 130 -4.89 7.80 -9.20
C ASN A 130 -4.83 8.32 -7.75
N LEU A 131 -5.22 9.58 -7.52
CA LEU A 131 -5.30 10.16 -6.18
C LEU A 131 -6.31 9.41 -5.30
N LEU A 132 -7.49 9.07 -5.84
CA LEU A 132 -8.49 8.28 -5.11
C LEU A 132 -7.99 6.87 -4.84
N ILE A 133 -7.34 6.21 -5.82
CA ILE A 133 -6.70 4.89 -5.62
C ILE A 133 -5.73 4.94 -4.44
N ARG A 134 -4.90 5.99 -4.38
CA ARG A 134 -3.95 6.23 -3.29
C ARG A 134 -4.65 6.39 -1.94
N ARG A 135 -5.68 7.22 -1.85
CA ARG A 135 -6.41 7.44 -0.58
C ARG A 135 -7.11 6.18 -0.08
N ILE A 136 -7.68 5.39 -0.98
CA ILE A 136 -8.25 4.08 -0.66
C ILE A 136 -7.16 3.13 -0.13
N PHE A 137 -6.01 3.06 -0.79
CA PHE A 137 -4.90 2.23 -0.37
C PHE A 137 -4.38 2.62 1.02
N GLU A 138 -4.11 3.91 1.24
CA GLU A 138 -3.61 4.43 2.52
C GLU A 138 -4.55 4.07 3.67
N LEU A 139 -5.83 4.44 3.57
CA LEU A 139 -6.82 4.17 4.61
C LEU A 139 -6.94 2.67 4.87
N LYS A 140 -7.02 1.84 3.81
CA LYS A 140 -7.13 0.40 3.98
C LYS A 140 -5.88 -0.21 4.61
N ALA A 141 -4.69 0.25 4.23
CA ALA A 141 -3.44 -0.22 4.78
C ALA A 141 -3.33 0.09 6.27
N PHE A 142 -3.76 1.29 6.72
CA PHE A 142 -3.88 1.58 8.15
C PHE A 142 -4.78 0.56 8.86
N CYS A 143 -5.97 0.27 8.31
CA CYS A 143 -6.89 -0.71 8.91
C CYS A 143 -6.28 -2.11 8.99
N ILE A 144 -5.62 -2.59 7.94
CA ILE A 144 -4.97 -3.93 7.93
C ILE A 144 -3.88 -4.02 9.00
N ASN A 145 -3.15 -2.92 9.24
CA ASN A 145 -2.06 -2.88 10.22
C ASN A 145 -2.52 -2.51 11.64
N GLY A 146 -3.82 -2.45 11.89
CA GLY A 146 -4.38 -2.15 13.22
C GLY A 146 -4.32 -0.68 13.63
N GLU A 147 -4.07 0.21 12.67
CA GLU A 147 -3.96 1.67 12.84
C GLU A 147 -5.12 2.42 12.18
N GLY A 148 -6.20 1.71 11.82
CA GLY A 148 -7.38 2.30 11.22
C GLY A 148 -8.05 3.33 12.14
N PRO A 149 -8.50 4.49 11.62
CA PRO A 149 -9.17 5.49 12.42
C PRO A 149 -10.59 5.03 12.80
N GLN A 150 -11.08 5.45 13.96
CA GLN A 150 -12.47 5.21 14.36
C GLN A 150 -13.42 6.14 13.60
N VAL A 151 -14.14 5.61 12.61
CA VAL A 151 -15.11 6.38 11.79
C VAL A 151 -16.57 5.93 11.94
N PHE A 152 -16.90 5.07 12.90
CA PHE A 152 -18.27 4.62 13.15
C PHE A 152 -18.94 5.30 14.34
N GLN A 153 -18.14 5.77 15.30
CA GLN A 153 -18.65 6.45 16.49
C GLN A 153 -17.64 7.46 17.03
N CYS A 154 -18.14 8.49 17.71
CA CYS A 154 -17.31 9.47 18.39
C CYS A 154 -16.29 8.78 19.31
N VAL A 155 -15.00 9.07 19.16
CA VAL A 155 -13.93 8.47 19.96
C VAL A 155 -14.14 8.69 21.47
N ARG A 156 -14.74 9.82 21.86
CA ARG A 156 -14.90 10.21 23.26
C ARG A 156 -16.18 9.68 23.92
N CYS A 157 -17.31 9.80 23.26
CA CYS A 157 -18.62 9.50 23.85
C CYS A 157 -19.42 8.41 23.13
N GLN A 158 -18.88 7.83 22.06
CA GLN A 158 -19.48 6.74 21.27
C GLN A 158 -20.80 7.09 20.54
N LYS A 159 -21.18 8.38 20.49
CA LYS A 159 -22.30 8.84 19.66
C LYS A 159 -22.02 8.57 18.18
N ARG A 160 -23.00 8.02 17.45
CA ARG A 160 -22.88 7.59 16.04
C ARG A 160 -23.46 8.59 15.04
N GLU A 161 -24.24 9.54 15.52
CA GLU A 161 -25.05 10.44 14.70
C GLU A 161 -24.75 11.92 15.00
N GLY A 162 -25.18 12.78 14.07
CA GLY A 162 -24.97 14.21 14.13
C GLY A 162 -23.72 14.66 13.36
N GLN A 163 -23.43 15.96 13.43
CA GLN A 163 -22.27 16.52 12.75
C GLN A 163 -20.98 16.05 13.43
N MET A 164 -20.06 15.55 12.61
CA MET A 164 -18.77 15.02 13.03
C MET A 164 -17.63 15.86 12.47
N VAL A 165 -16.54 15.93 13.21
CA VAL A 165 -15.23 16.34 12.70
C VAL A 165 -14.28 15.15 12.78
N PHE A 166 -13.34 15.04 11.85
CA PHE A 166 -12.23 14.11 11.96
C PHE A 166 -11.06 14.76 12.70
N SER A 167 -10.54 14.10 13.73
CA SER A 167 -9.28 14.47 14.38
C SER A 167 -8.28 13.34 14.17
N ALA A 168 -7.16 13.67 13.53
CA ALA A 168 -6.09 12.69 13.34
C ALA A 168 -5.39 12.42 14.67
N ARG A 169 -5.27 13.43 15.53
CA ARG A 169 -4.67 13.29 16.88
C ARG A 169 -5.48 12.40 17.81
N GLU A 170 -6.81 12.45 17.72
CA GLU A 170 -7.69 11.57 18.50
C GLU A 170 -7.93 10.22 17.80
N GLY A 171 -7.40 10.01 16.59
CA GLY A 171 -7.52 8.76 15.87
C GLY A 171 -8.91 8.46 15.32
N GLY A 172 -9.75 9.47 15.03
CA GLY A 172 -11.10 9.22 14.52
C GLY A 172 -12.05 10.41 14.55
N ILE A 173 -13.34 10.11 14.46
CA ILE A 173 -14.40 11.12 14.45
C ILE A 173 -14.74 11.61 15.87
N ILE A 174 -15.08 12.88 15.98
CA ILE A 174 -15.52 13.54 17.20
C ILE A 174 -16.85 14.25 16.92
N CYS A 175 -17.86 13.99 17.75
CA CYS A 175 -19.16 14.65 17.62
C CYS A 175 -19.10 16.10 18.10
N GLN A 176 -20.12 16.88 17.70
CA GLN A 176 -20.24 18.29 18.05
C GLN A 176 -20.13 18.57 19.57
N ASP A 177 -20.71 17.72 20.42
CA ASP A 177 -20.67 17.90 21.88
C ASP A 177 -19.26 17.73 22.47
N CYS A 178 -18.41 16.95 21.80
CA CYS A 178 -17.06 16.65 22.25
C CYS A 178 -15.98 17.54 21.60
N ARG A 179 -16.38 18.41 20.65
CA ARG A 179 -15.45 19.13 19.76
C ARG A 179 -14.70 20.28 20.43
N GLU A 180 -15.18 20.81 21.54
CA GLU A 180 -14.71 22.07 22.14
C GLU A 180 -13.18 22.12 22.38
N LYS A 181 -12.57 20.95 22.67
CA LYS A 181 -11.12 20.81 22.93
C LYS A 181 -10.33 20.19 21.76
N ILE A 182 -10.90 20.15 20.56
CA ILE A 182 -10.26 19.56 19.38
C ILE A 182 -9.65 20.66 18.50
N SER A 183 -8.32 20.70 18.42
CA SER A 183 -7.60 21.74 17.66
C SER A 183 -7.37 21.39 16.19
N ASP A 184 -7.48 20.11 15.82
CA ASP A 184 -7.17 19.59 14.47
C ASP A 184 -8.41 19.04 13.73
N GLY A 185 -9.61 19.40 14.18
CA GLY A 185 -10.87 18.92 13.62
C GLY A 185 -11.09 19.36 12.18
N ILE A 186 -11.28 18.39 11.27
CA ILE A 186 -11.69 18.61 9.89
C ILE A 186 -13.19 18.30 9.80
N PRO A 187 -14.07 19.26 9.45
CA PRO A 187 -15.49 18.97 9.27
C PRO A 187 -15.73 17.87 8.24
N LEU A 188 -16.61 16.93 8.57
CA LEU A 188 -17.01 15.84 7.68
C LEU A 188 -18.44 16.04 7.20
N ASP A 189 -18.64 15.95 5.88
CA ASP A 189 -19.95 15.67 5.34
C ASP A 189 -20.27 14.16 5.41
N ASN A 190 -21.55 13.82 5.24
CA ASN A 190 -22.00 12.43 5.33
C ASN A 190 -21.38 11.56 4.23
N SER A 191 -21.12 12.11 3.05
CA SER A 191 -20.56 11.38 1.91
C SER A 191 -19.11 10.97 2.15
N THR A 192 -18.30 11.85 2.74
CA THR A 192 -16.91 11.60 3.10
C THR A 192 -16.84 10.60 4.25
N LEU A 193 -17.67 10.77 5.29
CA LEU A 193 -17.76 9.81 6.39
C LEU A 193 -18.15 8.42 5.88
N TYR A 194 -19.19 8.34 5.04
CA TYR A 194 -19.60 7.08 4.41
C TYR A 194 -18.50 6.47 3.55
N THR A 195 -17.76 7.29 2.80
CA THR A 195 -16.61 6.82 1.99
C THR A 195 -15.54 6.18 2.87
N MET A 196 -15.18 6.80 3.99
CA MET A 196 -14.21 6.23 4.94
C MET A 196 -14.71 4.92 5.55
N GLN A 197 -15.97 4.89 6.01
CA GLN A 197 -16.61 3.70 6.56
C GLN A 197 -16.66 2.56 5.53
N TYR A 198 -16.97 2.88 4.28
CA TYR A 198 -16.99 1.91 3.18
C TYR A 198 -15.60 1.32 2.94
N ILE A 199 -14.56 2.16 2.86
CA ILE A 199 -13.18 1.69 2.67
C ILE A 199 -12.74 0.79 3.83
N GLU A 200 -12.99 1.19 5.08
CA GLU A 200 -12.62 0.41 6.26
C GLU A 200 -13.33 -0.94 6.31
N SER A 201 -14.65 -0.97 6.09
CA SER A 201 -15.48 -2.18 6.25
C SER A 201 -15.52 -3.11 5.03
N SER A 202 -15.22 -2.62 3.83
CA SER A 202 -15.32 -3.42 2.60
C SER A 202 -14.20 -4.45 2.47
N THR A 203 -14.47 -5.57 1.79
CA THR A 203 -13.39 -6.48 1.39
C THR A 203 -12.51 -5.82 0.32
N ILE A 204 -11.25 -6.24 0.21
CA ILE A 204 -10.28 -5.64 -0.71
C ILE A 204 -10.77 -5.67 -2.17
N GLU A 205 -11.50 -6.70 -2.58
CA GLU A 205 -12.04 -6.85 -3.93
C GLU A 205 -13.04 -5.76 -4.32
N LYS A 206 -13.67 -5.09 -3.34
CA LYS A 206 -14.68 -4.05 -3.56
C LYS A 206 -14.11 -2.64 -3.53
N LEU A 207 -12.84 -2.46 -3.15
CA LEU A 207 -12.29 -1.14 -2.88
C LEU A 207 -12.16 -0.26 -4.13
N TYR A 208 -11.94 -0.86 -5.30
CA TYR A 208 -11.72 -0.14 -6.55
C TYR A 208 -12.91 -0.28 -7.50
N THR A 209 -14.13 -0.14 -6.97
CA THR A 209 -15.38 -0.25 -7.75
C THR A 209 -16.27 0.99 -7.66
N PHE A 210 -15.75 2.10 -7.13
CA PHE A 210 -16.50 3.35 -6.97
C PHE A 210 -15.62 4.57 -7.25
N THR A 211 -16.28 5.69 -7.55
CA THR A 211 -15.69 7.02 -7.61
C THR A 211 -16.40 7.93 -6.61
N VAL A 212 -15.81 9.09 -6.32
CA VAL A 212 -16.41 10.10 -5.45
C VAL A 212 -16.38 11.46 -6.14
N SER A 213 -17.23 12.38 -5.69
CA SER A 213 -17.16 13.78 -6.11
C SER A 213 -15.84 14.43 -5.68
N GLU A 214 -15.41 15.47 -6.39
CA GLU A 214 -14.20 16.24 -6.10
C GLU A 214 -14.14 16.73 -4.64
N ALA A 215 -15.24 17.27 -4.10
CA ALA A 215 -15.31 17.75 -2.71
C ALA A 215 -15.03 16.65 -1.66
N VAL A 216 -15.51 15.43 -1.92
CA VAL A 216 -15.26 14.26 -1.07
C VAL A 216 -13.80 13.84 -1.18
N LEU A 217 -13.25 13.82 -2.39
CA LEU A 217 -11.84 13.46 -2.61
C LEU A 217 -10.89 14.47 -1.94
N GLU A 218 -11.20 15.76 -2.02
CA GLU A 218 -10.43 16.82 -1.36
C GLU A 218 -10.43 16.64 0.16
N THR A 219 -11.60 16.45 0.75
CA THR A 219 -11.73 16.26 2.21
C THR A 219 -11.05 14.98 2.67
N LEU A 220 -11.23 13.87 1.95
CA LEU A 220 -10.55 12.60 2.20
C LEU A 220 -9.03 12.74 2.09
N SER A 221 -8.53 13.48 1.11
CA SER A 221 -7.09 13.72 0.92
C SER A 221 -6.49 14.51 2.07
N ARG A 222 -7.15 15.60 2.50
CA ARG A 222 -6.71 16.40 3.66
C ARG A 222 -6.66 15.58 4.94
N ILE A 223 -7.63 14.68 5.13
CA ILE A 223 -7.68 13.76 6.27
C ILE A 223 -6.48 12.82 6.25
N LEU A 224 -6.28 12.10 5.14
CA LEU A 224 -5.23 11.10 5.04
C LEU A 224 -3.83 11.69 4.99
N GLU A 225 -3.65 12.90 4.46
CA GLU A 225 -2.39 13.64 4.59
C GLU A 225 -2.05 13.90 6.05
N ARG A 226 -3.00 14.43 6.83
CA ARG A 226 -2.79 14.69 8.26
C ARG A 226 -2.59 13.39 9.05
N TYR A 227 -3.30 12.32 8.67
CA TYR A 227 -3.16 11.01 9.31
C TYR A 227 -1.79 10.38 9.01
N CYS A 228 -1.37 10.33 7.74
CA CYS A 228 -0.04 9.87 7.34
C CYS A 228 1.06 10.66 8.05
N LEU A 229 0.94 11.98 8.19
CA LEU A 229 1.93 12.81 8.90
C LEU A 229 2.08 12.45 10.39
N LEU A 230 1.07 11.85 11.03
CA LEU A 230 1.10 11.48 12.44
C LEU A 230 1.49 10.02 12.68
N TYR A 231 1.11 9.11 11.77
CA TYR A 231 1.27 7.66 11.96
C TYR A 231 2.39 7.06 11.09
N VAL A 232 2.89 7.79 10.09
CA VAL A 232 3.98 7.34 9.23
C VAL A 232 5.21 8.20 9.46
N ASP A 233 6.21 7.66 10.16
CA ASP A 233 7.48 8.33 10.45
C ASP A 233 8.46 8.36 9.25
N LYS A 234 8.05 7.79 8.11
CA LYS A 234 8.86 7.70 6.90
C LYS A 234 8.35 8.66 5.82
N ARG A 235 9.28 9.44 5.27
CA ARG A 235 9.05 10.09 3.97
C ARG A 235 9.32 9.11 2.84
N PHE A 236 8.33 8.94 1.97
CA PHE A 236 8.43 8.05 0.81
C PHE A 236 9.01 8.81 -0.38
N LYS A 237 10.12 8.32 -0.93
CA LYS A 237 10.84 9.04 -2.00
C LYS A 237 10.01 9.12 -3.28
N SER A 238 9.31 8.03 -3.59
CA SER A 238 8.37 7.97 -4.71
C SER A 238 7.23 8.99 -4.58
N LEU A 239 6.79 9.30 -3.35
CA LEU A 239 5.77 10.32 -3.12
C LEU A 239 6.33 11.73 -3.32
N GLU A 240 7.53 12.01 -2.78
CA GLU A 240 8.20 13.29 -3.00
C GLU A 240 8.35 13.59 -4.50
N ILE A 241 8.76 12.60 -5.29
CA ILE A 241 8.88 12.76 -6.74
C ILE A 241 7.49 12.93 -7.38
N LEU A 242 6.49 12.13 -7.00
CA LEU A 242 5.14 12.25 -7.52
C LEU A 242 4.56 13.65 -7.31
N GLU A 243 4.78 14.25 -6.14
CA GLU A 243 4.34 15.62 -5.83
C GLU A 243 5.06 16.68 -6.66
N THR A 244 6.27 16.41 -7.17
CA THR A 244 6.95 17.32 -8.12
C THR A 244 6.44 17.21 -9.56
N LEU A 245 5.73 16.13 -9.88
CA LEU A 245 5.24 15.84 -11.23
C LEU A 245 3.78 16.28 -11.47
N LEU A 246 3.02 16.50 -10.40
CA LEU A 246 1.62 16.94 -10.40
C LEU A 246 1.52 18.47 -10.24
#